data_AF-A0A529ZMP7-F1
#
_entry.id   AF-A0A529ZMP7-F1
#
_cell.length_a   1.000
_cell.length_b   1.000
_cell.length_c   1.000
_cell.angle_alpha   90.00
_cell.angle_beta   90.00
_cell.angle_gamma   90.00
#
_symmetry.space_group_name_H-M   'P 1'
#
loop_
_entity.id
_entity.type
_entity.pdbx_description
1 polymer ?
#
loop_
_entity_poly.entity_id
_entity_poly.type
_entity_poly.pdbx_seq_one_letter_code
_entity_poly.pdbx_strand_id
1 'polypeptide(L)' 'MLEADKVFAGSIPENYDRHMVPLIFEAYAVEAARRAASFSPLAVLETAAGTGAVTRALAPKLDPGSTYTVT' A
#
# COMPACT_ATOMS: atom_id res chain seq x y z
N MET A 1 9.23 17.15 -18.54
CA MET A 1 9.07 15.71 -18.34
C MET A 1 8.78 15.11 -19.70
N LEU A 2 9.65 14.23 -20.19
CA LEU A 2 9.44 13.56 -21.47
C LEU A 2 8.34 12.51 -21.29
N GLU A 3 7.59 12.17 -22.34
CA GLU A 3 6.48 11.19 -22.23
C GLU A 3 6.94 9.81 -21.72
N ALA A 4 8.20 9.44 -21.97
CA ALA A 4 8.79 8.22 -21.45
C ALA A 4 8.91 8.19 -19.90
N ASP A 5 9.08 9.35 -19.25
CA ASP A 5 9.21 9.43 -17.78
C ASP A 5 7.90 9.06 -17.06
N LYS A 6 6.76 9.09 -17.78
CA LYS A 6 5.44 8.71 -17.25
C LYS A 6 5.18 7.20 -17.35
N VAL A 7 5.96 6.49 -18.16
CA VAL A 7 5.72 5.08 -18.46
C VAL A 7 6.35 4.22 -17.37
N PHE A 8 5.52 3.81 -16.41
CA PHE A 8 5.92 2.87 -15.36
C PHE A 8 5.82 1.43 -15.87
N ALA A 9 6.82 0.99 -16.65
CA ALA A 9 6.83 -0.32 -17.31
C ALA A 9 8.23 -0.96 -17.29
N GLY A 10 8.33 -2.18 -17.83
CA GLY A 10 9.58 -2.95 -17.85
C GLY A 10 10.01 -3.39 -16.45
N SER A 11 11.29 -3.23 -16.11
CA SER A 11 11.84 -3.62 -14.80
C SER A 11 11.61 -2.59 -13.69
N ILE A 12 11.07 -1.40 -14.01
CA ILE A 12 10.87 -0.33 -13.03
C ILE A 12 9.90 -0.74 -11.91
N PRO A 13 8.70 -1.30 -12.17
CA PRO A 13 7.79 -1.72 -11.12
C PRO A 13 8.40 -2.75 -10.16
N GLU A 14 9.11 -3.74 -10.72
CA GLU A 14 9.75 -4.80 -9.93
C GLU A 14 10.89 -4.25 -9.05
N ASN A 15 11.74 -3.38 -9.61
CA ASN A 15 12.83 -2.77 -8.85
C ASN A 15 12.32 -1.78 -7.80
N TYR A 16 11.23 -1.06 -8.09
CA TYR A 16 10.57 -0.18 -7.15
C TYR A 16 10.03 -0.97 -5.95
N ASP A 17 9.31 -2.07 -6.20
CA ASP A 17 8.80 -2.93 -5.14
C ASP A 17 9.92 -3.62 -4.35
N ARG A 18 10.93 -4.16 -5.04
CA ARG A 18 12.04 -4.88 -4.38
C ARG A 18 12.92 -3.97 -3.53
N HIS A 19 13.19 -2.75 -3.97
CA HIS A 19 14.21 -1.90 -3.35
C HIS A 19 13.65 -0.67 -2.67
N MET A 20 12.74 0.06 -3.32
CA MET A 20 12.24 1.33 -2.78
C MET A 20 11.19 1.10 -1.70
N VAL A 21 10.31 0.09 -1.85
CA VAL A 21 9.28 -0.19 -0.84
C VAL A 21 9.90 -0.50 0.53
N PRO A 22 10.83 -1.46 0.69
CA PRO A 22 11.40 -1.75 2.00
C PRO A 22 12.23 -0.58 2.56
N LEU A 23 13.00 0.10 1.70
CA LEU A 23 13.95 1.12 2.15
C LEU A 23 13.25 2.44 2.55
N ILE A 24 12.24 2.87 1.79
CA ILE A 24 11.65 4.20 1.90
C ILE A 24 10.21 4.13 2.38
N PHE A 25 9.39 3.24 1.81
CA PHE A 25 7.93 3.32 1.96
C PHE A 25 7.35 2.43 3.06
N GLU A 26 8.06 1.38 3.49
CA GLU A 26 7.55 0.42 4.48
C GLU A 26 7.22 1.09 5.82
N ALA A 27 8.09 1.97 6.32
CA ALA A 27 7.82 2.71 7.56
C ALA A 27 6.53 3.56 7.47
N TYR A 28 6.29 4.18 6.30
CA TYR A 28 5.06 4.95 6.08
C TYR A 28 3.84 4.05 5.92
N ALA A 29 3.99 2.88 5.29
CA ALA A 29 2.91 1.92 5.17
C ALA A 29 2.46 1.41 6.54
N VAL A 30 3.41 1.11 7.44
CA VAL A 30 3.14 0.74 8.83
C VAL A 30 2.43 1.86 9.58
N GLU A 31 2.85 3.11 9.41
CA GLU A 31 2.23 4.25 10.09
C GLU A 31 0.82 4.55 9.56
N ALA A 32 0.61 4.47 8.24
CA ALA A 32 -0.71 4.59 7.62
C ALA A 32 -1.66 3.49 8.13
N ALA A 33 -1.20 2.25 8.14
CA ALA A 33 -1.95 1.11 8.66
C ALA A 33 -2.30 1.28 10.14
N ARG A 34 -1.35 1.75 10.96
CA ARG A 34 -1.60 2.04 12.39
C ARG A 34 -2.70 3.08 12.57
N ARG A 35 -2.66 4.17 11.80
CA ARG A 35 -3.68 5.23 11.87
C ARG A 35 -5.04 4.73 11.40
N ALA A 36 -5.09 4.04 10.26
CA ALA A 36 -6.34 3.49 9.73
C ALA A 36 -7.00 2.51 10.72
N ALA A 37 -6.22 1.57 11.28
CA ALA A 37 -6.74 0.61 12.26
C ALA A 37 -7.22 1.28 13.56
N SER A 38 -6.66 2.43 13.95
CA SER A 38 -7.08 3.14 15.18
C SER A 38 -8.52 3.66 15.15
N PHE A 39 -9.15 3.70 13.97
CA PHE A 39 -10.57 4.03 13.82
C PHE A 39 -11.50 2.84 14.01
N SER A 40 -10.98 1.62 14.24
CA SER A 40 -11.75 0.37 14.29
C SER A 40 -12.77 0.25 13.14
N PRO A 41 -12.34 0.37 11.87
CA PRO A 41 -13.27 0.45 10.76
C PRO A 41 -13.92 -0.90 10.45
N LEU A 42 -15.23 -0.90 10.22
CA LEU A 42 -15.97 -2.08 9.72
C LEU A 42 -15.82 -2.28 8.21
N ALA A 43 -15.46 -1.23 7.47
CA ALA A 43 -15.25 -1.28 6.03
C ALA A 43 -14.10 -0.34 5.64
N VAL A 44 -13.18 -0.83 4.82
CA VAL A 44 -12.04 -0.08 4.27
C VAL A 44 -12.02 -0.25 2.76
N LEU A 45 -11.85 0.87 2.04
CA LEU A 45 -11.52 0.90 0.63
C LEU A 45 -10.10 1.47 0.50
N GLU A 46 -9.15 0.66 0.04
CA GLU A 46 -7.82 1.12 -0.37
C GLU A 46 -7.81 1.31 -1.88
N THR A 47 -7.68 2.57 -2.30
CA THR A 47 -7.50 2.92 -3.70
C THR A 47 -6.03 3.06 -4.03
N ALA A 48 -5.66 2.78 -5.29
CA ALA A 48 -4.29 2.85 -5.76
C ALA A 48 -3.33 2.01 -4.90
N ALA A 49 -3.75 0.78 -4.57
CA ALA A 49 -3.02 -0.09 -3.65
C ALA A 49 -1.59 -0.43 -4.13
N GLY A 50 -1.34 -0.31 -5.44
CA GLY A 50 0.00 -0.36 -6.02
C GLY A 50 0.75 -1.63 -5.62
N THR A 51 1.89 -1.48 -4.96
CA THR A 51 2.73 -2.61 -4.49
C THR A 51 2.13 -3.39 -3.32
N GLY A 52 1.00 -2.93 -2.77
CA GLY A 52 0.31 -3.56 -1.64
C GLY A 52 1.04 -3.42 -0.31
N ALA A 53 1.97 -2.46 -0.18
CA ALA A 53 2.71 -2.23 1.05
C ALA A 53 1.78 -1.89 2.24
N VAL A 54 0.82 -0.98 2.00
CA VAL A 54 -0.20 -0.61 3.01
C VAL A 54 -1.16 -1.77 3.23
N THR A 55 -1.64 -2.41 2.17
CA THR A 55 -2.51 -3.60 2.27
C THR A 55 -1.95 -4.66 3.21
N ARG A 56 -0.67 -5.05 3.00
CA ARG A 56 0.01 -6.05 3.84
C ARG A 56 0.17 -5.61 5.28
N ALA A 57 0.38 -4.32 5.52
CA ALA A 57 0.52 -3.76 6.87
C ALA A 57 -0.83 -3.60 7.60
N LEU A 58 -1.90 -3.28 6.88
CA LEU A 58 -3.23 -2.98 7.44
C LEU A 58 -4.09 -4.21 7.61
N ALA A 59 -4.12 -5.14 6.65
CA ALA A 59 -5.01 -6.30 6.69
C ALA A 59 -4.92 -7.10 8.01
N PRO A 60 -3.73 -7.35 8.60
CA PRO A 60 -3.63 -8.07 9.88
C PRO A 60 -4.13 -7.29 11.11
N LYS A 61 -4.39 -5.98 10.96
CA LYS A 61 -4.82 -5.09 12.05
C LYS A 61 -6.32 -4.83 12.06
N LEU A 62 -7.03 -5.22 11.01
CA LEU A 62 -8.48 -5.05 10.93
C LEU A 62 -9.18 -6.12 11.75
N ASP A 63 -10.36 -5.79 12.28
CA ASP A 63 -11.17 -6.77 12.98
C ASP A 63 -11.64 -7.87 12.01
N PRO A 64 -11.82 -9.12 12.46
CA PRO A 64 -12.24 -10.23 11.59
C PRO A 64 -13.59 -10.01 10.89
N GLY A 65 -14.43 -9.13 11.42
CA GLY A 65 -15.71 -8.74 10.83
C GLY A 65 -15.62 -7.59 9.82
N SER A 66 -14.44 -6.99 9.63
CA SER A 66 -14.25 -5.86 8.73
C SER A 66 -14.17 -6.32 7.27
N THR A 67 -14.78 -5.55 6.38
CA THR A 67 -14.61 -5.73 4.92
C THR A 67 -13.45 -4.87 4.44
N TYR A 68 -12.53 -5.45 3.67
CA TYR A 68 -11.41 -4.72 3.08
C TYR A 68 -11.37 -4.90 1.56
N THR A 69 -11.72 -3.84 0.83
CA THR A 69 -11.67 -3.78 -0.63
C THR A 69 -10.41 -3.04 -1.07
N VAL A 70 -9.69 -3.62 -2.02
CA VAL A 70 -8.39 -3.13 -2.49
C VAL A 70 -8.46 -2.99 -4.02
N THR A 71 -8.11 -1.81 -4.56
CA THR A 71 -8.20 -1.50 -6.00
C THR A 71 -6.93 -0.87 -6.55
#